data_AF-A0A162ICA1-F1
#
_entry.id   AF-A0A162ICA1-F1
#
_cell.length_a   1.000
_cell.length_b   1.000
_cell.length_c   1.000
_cell.angle_alpha   90.00
_cell.angle_beta   90.00
_cell.angle_gamma   90.00
#
_symmetry.space_group_name_H-M   'P 1'
#
loop_
_entity.id
_entity.type
_entity.pdbx_description
1 polymer ?
#
loop_
_entity_poly.entity_id
_entity_poly.type
_entity_poly.pdbx_seq_one_letter_code
_entity_poly.pdbx_strand_id
1 'polypeptide(L)'
;GDSGIGHDGEHKPSYTPGMELHAKYTIFSEGCRGHLGKQLQEKFNLREGTDPQHYGIGIKELWDIDPAKHQEGLVVHTAGWPLTESGSPGGAFLYHIENNQVALGLITDLAYSNPHVSPFDEMQRWKTNPEIKKHLEGGKRVSYGARAISKGGLQSLPKMTFPGGLLVGCNAGTLNFAKIKGTHTAMKSGMIAAEVLAEALKGGRGSDELTEYKDAFDKSWVYEELHAQRNFGPAQHKFGNLVGSAFAFVDINLFNGKLPFTMRDTTPDHATLKPADQSKKIDYPKPDGKITFAKLDSVFLSNTNHEEDQPCHLTLKDPSVPLEVNLPKWDEPAQRYCPAGVYEVVEDENTGDKRFQINAQNCVHCKTCDIKDPTQNINWVAPEGTGGPNYPNM
;
A
#
# COMPACT_ATOMS: atom_id res chain seq x y z
N GLY A 1 20.71 9.17 -1.41
CA GLY A 1 20.98 9.92 -0.17
C GLY A 1 22.39 9.62 0.25
N ASP A 2 22.76 10.14 1.40
CA ASP A 2 24.01 9.78 2.06
C ASP A 2 24.02 8.28 2.42
N SER A 3 25.22 7.73 2.60
CA SER A 3 25.44 6.37 3.11
C SER A 3 26.58 6.38 4.11
N GLY A 4 26.62 5.40 5.02
CA GLY A 4 27.63 5.33 6.06
C GLY A 4 27.35 6.27 7.23
N ILE A 5 26.07 6.45 7.58
CA ILE A 5 25.67 7.14 8.81
C ILE A 5 25.30 6.07 9.85
N GLY A 6 25.78 6.19 11.08
CA GLY A 6 25.47 5.28 12.18
C GLY A 6 24.06 5.48 12.74
N HIS A 7 23.57 4.53 13.54
CA HIS A 7 22.26 4.64 14.19
C HIS A 7 22.13 5.90 15.07
N ASP A 8 23.23 6.38 15.65
CA ASP A 8 23.33 7.60 16.45
C ASP A 8 23.35 8.90 15.61
N GLY A 9 23.44 8.78 14.28
CA GLY A 9 23.54 9.91 13.35
C GLY A 9 24.97 10.35 13.05
N GLU A 10 25.99 9.72 13.65
CA GLU A 10 27.39 10.06 13.40
C GLU A 10 27.89 9.47 12.07
N HIS A 11 28.85 10.15 11.44
CA HIS A 11 29.45 9.68 10.20
C HIS A 11 30.42 8.52 10.48
N LYS A 12 30.18 7.37 9.84
CA LYS A 12 31.11 6.22 9.89
C LYS A 12 32.34 6.50 9.01
N PRO A 13 33.44 5.75 9.18
CA PRO A 13 34.59 5.83 8.27
C PRO A 13 34.24 5.56 6.79
N SER A 14 33.13 4.86 6.53
CA SER A 14 32.59 4.59 5.20
C SER A 14 31.63 5.68 4.68
N TYR A 15 31.48 6.81 5.39
CA TYR A 15 30.56 7.87 5.00
C TYR A 15 30.81 8.34 3.56
N THR A 16 29.74 8.40 2.80
CA THR A 16 29.72 8.94 1.44
C THR A 16 28.51 9.87 1.31
N PRO A 17 28.71 11.15 0.96
CA PRO A 17 27.60 12.06 0.75
C PRO A 17 26.78 11.63 -0.47
N GLY A 18 25.49 11.92 -0.44
CA GLY A 18 24.58 11.66 -1.54
C GLY A 18 24.95 12.45 -2.80
N MET A 19 24.56 11.93 -3.95
CA MET A 19 24.73 12.61 -5.23
C MET A 19 23.59 13.60 -5.49
N GLU A 20 23.94 14.77 -6.02
CA GLU A 20 22.97 15.70 -6.58
C GLU A 20 22.72 15.40 -8.07
N LEU A 21 21.45 15.26 -8.44
CA LEU A 21 21.01 15.04 -9.82
C LEU A 21 20.20 16.25 -10.27
N HIS A 22 20.79 17.08 -11.13
CA HIS A 22 20.16 18.30 -11.63
C HIS A 22 19.52 18.02 -12.99
N ALA A 23 18.25 18.42 -13.15
CA ALA A 23 17.50 18.25 -14.38
C ALA A 23 16.61 19.47 -14.63
N LYS A 24 16.23 19.68 -15.89
CA LYS A 24 15.23 20.70 -16.27
C LYS A 24 13.85 20.37 -15.68
N TYR A 25 13.52 19.09 -15.59
CA TYR A 25 12.31 18.58 -14.94
C TYR A 25 12.60 17.25 -14.26
N THR A 26 11.99 17.01 -13.11
CA THR A 26 12.08 15.75 -12.36
C THR A 26 10.71 15.08 -12.28
N ILE A 27 10.64 13.81 -12.70
CA ILE A 27 9.41 13.00 -12.62
C ILE A 27 9.45 12.18 -11.34
N PHE A 28 8.40 12.26 -10.53
CA PHE A 28 8.28 11.50 -9.28
C PHE A 28 7.33 10.31 -9.46
N SER A 29 7.92 9.12 -9.50
CA SER A 29 7.26 7.84 -9.78
C SER A 29 7.51 6.78 -8.70
N GLU A 30 7.58 7.17 -7.42
CA GLU A 30 7.86 6.28 -6.28
C GLU A 30 6.80 5.19 -6.01
N GLY A 31 5.70 5.21 -6.76
CA GLY A 31 4.55 4.33 -6.57
C GLY A 31 3.67 4.74 -5.38
N CYS A 32 2.88 3.80 -4.87
CA CYS A 32 1.92 4.09 -3.81
C CYS A 32 2.59 4.66 -2.55
N ARG A 33 2.11 5.84 -2.11
CA ARG A 33 2.61 6.57 -0.93
C ARG A 33 4.13 6.79 -1.02
N GLY A 34 4.57 7.43 -2.11
CA GLY A 34 5.92 7.95 -2.24
C GLY A 34 6.23 8.97 -1.15
N HIS A 35 7.43 8.88 -0.57
CA HIS A 35 7.78 9.75 0.55
C HIS A 35 8.17 11.16 0.10
N LEU A 36 8.75 11.29 -1.11
CA LEU A 36 8.97 12.60 -1.73
C LEU A 36 7.66 13.13 -2.30
N GLY A 37 6.83 12.27 -2.92
CA GLY A 37 5.49 12.60 -3.40
C GLY A 37 4.61 13.21 -2.30
N LYS A 38 4.66 12.64 -1.08
CA LYS A 38 4.00 13.18 0.11
C LYS A 38 4.47 14.62 0.43
N GLN A 39 5.79 14.84 0.47
CA GLN A 39 6.37 16.15 0.77
C GLN A 39 6.07 17.19 -0.33
N LEU A 40 6.09 16.78 -1.59
CA LEU A 40 5.75 17.65 -2.74
C LEU A 40 4.28 18.08 -2.69
N GLN A 41 3.38 17.15 -2.35
CA GLN A 41 1.96 17.45 -2.21
C GLN A 41 1.70 18.51 -1.15
N GLU A 42 2.42 18.46 -0.02
CA GLU A 42 2.36 19.48 1.02
C GLU A 42 2.99 20.80 0.57
N LYS A 43 4.23 20.76 0.08
CA LYS A 43 5.02 21.94 -0.33
C LYS A 43 4.31 22.80 -1.39
N PHE A 44 3.64 22.17 -2.35
CA PHE A 44 2.97 22.86 -3.46
C PHE A 44 1.44 22.87 -3.32
N ASN A 45 0.90 22.49 -2.16
CA ASN A 45 -0.55 22.41 -1.91
C ASN A 45 -1.32 21.61 -2.97
N LEU A 46 -0.75 20.50 -3.46
CA LEU A 46 -1.26 19.79 -4.63
C LEU A 46 -2.59 19.05 -4.37
N ARG A 47 -3.02 18.94 -3.11
CA ARG A 47 -4.26 18.25 -2.73
C ARG A 47 -5.46 19.18 -2.58
N GLU A 48 -5.32 20.48 -2.81
CA GLU A 48 -6.41 21.44 -2.69
C GLU A 48 -7.62 21.01 -3.55
N GLY A 49 -8.81 20.96 -2.95
CA GLY A 49 -10.05 20.58 -3.63
C GLY A 49 -10.23 19.09 -3.96
N THR A 50 -9.30 18.22 -3.54
CA THR A 50 -9.34 16.77 -3.81
C THR A 50 -9.69 15.99 -2.55
N ASP A 51 -10.31 14.81 -2.72
CA ASP A 51 -10.55 13.90 -1.59
C ASP A 51 -9.20 13.35 -1.08
N PRO A 52 -9.09 12.90 0.20
CA PRO A 52 -7.94 12.13 0.63
C PRO A 52 -7.72 10.93 -0.28
N GLN A 53 -6.46 10.50 -0.43
CA GLN A 53 -6.18 9.23 -1.08
C GLN A 53 -6.57 8.09 -0.15
N HIS A 54 -7.15 7.04 -0.73
CA HIS A 54 -7.47 5.80 -0.03
C HIS A 54 -6.53 4.69 -0.47
N TYR A 55 -6.33 3.73 0.40
CA TYR A 55 -5.29 2.73 0.26
C TYR A 55 -5.75 1.34 0.70
N GLY A 56 -5.23 0.31 0.05
CA GLY A 56 -5.32 -1.07 0.54
C GLY A 56 -3.92 -1.58 0.84
N ILE A 57 -3.79 -2.55 1.75
CA ILE A 57 -2.56 -3.33 1.91
C ILE A 57 -2.74 -4.67 1.23
N GLY A 58 -1.97 -4.92 0.17
CA GLY A 58 -1.87 -6.21 -0.48
C GLY A 58 -0.77 -7.04 0.16
N ILE A 59 -1.08 -8.27 0.55
CA ILE A 59 -0.13 -9.27 1.02
C ILE A 59 -0.16 -10.42 0.03
N LYS A 60 1.00 -10.73 -0.55
CA LYS A 60 1.16 -11.69 -1.65
C LYS A 60 2.14 -12.79 -1.25
N GLU A 61 1.86 -13.99 -1.72
CA GLU A 61 2.80 -15.11 -1.73
C GLU A 61 2.88 -15.72 -3.13
N LEU A 62 4.01 -16.35 -3.42
CA LEU A 62 4.22 -17.20 -4.60
C LEU A 62 4.36 -18.65 -4.15
N TRP A 63 3.73 -19.57 -4.85
CA TRP A 63 3.70 -20.99 -4.50
C TRP A 63 4.01 -21.87 -5.71
N ASP A 64 4.90 -22.83 -5.53
CA ASP A 64 5.00 -24.00 -6.42
C ASP A 64 3.91 -24.99 -6.01
N ILE A 65 3.07 -25.42 -6.95
CA ILE A 65 1.97 -26.35 -6.69
C ILE A 65 2.12 -27.63 -7.51
N ASP A 66 1.38 -28.66 -7.10
CA ASP A 66 1.26 -29.90 -7.88
C ASP A 66 0.76 -29.58 -9.31
N PRO A 67 1.49 -29.98 -10.37
CA PRO A 67 1.07 -29.77 -11.76
C PRO A 67 -0.35 -30.32 -12.05
N ALA A 68 -0.79 -31.38 -11.35
CA ALA A 68 -2.14 -31.92 -11.51
C ALA A 68 -3.26 -30.98 -10.99
N LYS A 69 -2.89 -30.00 -10.15
CA LYS A 69 -3.80 -28.97 -9.61
C LYS A 69 -3.65 -27.63 -10.31
N HIS A 70 -2.72 -27.52 -11.27
CA HIS A 70 -2.42 -26.29 -11.97
C HIS A 70 -3.24 -26.15 -13.27
N GLN A 71 -3.72 -24.94 -13.53
CA GLN A 71 -4.42 -24.57 -14.74
C GLN A 71 -3.92 -23.19 -15.20
N GLU A 72 -2.88 -23.16 -16.03
CA GLU A 72 -2.28 -21.92 -16.52
C GLU A 72 -3.32 -20.93 -17.08
N GLY A 73 -3.23 -19.66 -16.65
CA GLY A 73 -4.17 -18.61 -17.05
C GLY A 73 -5.46 -18.54 -16.24
N LEU A 74 -5.70 -19.46 -15.31
CA LEU A 74 -6.84 -19.38 -14.39
C LEU A 74 -6.68 -18.17 -13.45
N VAL A 75 -7.75 -17.36 -13.37
CA VAL A 75 -7.85 -16.18 -12.50
C VAL A 75 -9.03 -16.34 -11.55
N VAL A 76 -8.74 -16.35 -10.25
CA VAL A 76 -9.73 -16.44 -9.17
C VAL A 76 -9.70 -15.15 -8.35
N HIS A 77 -10.88 -14.60 -8.07
CA HIS A 77 -11.07 -13.52 -7.09
C HIS A 77 -12.15 -13.94 -6.09
N THR A 78 -11.93 -13.65 -4.82
CA THR A 78 -12.92 -13.93 -3.77
C THR A 78 -13.17 -12.69 -2.93
N ALA A 79 -14.41 -12.49 -2.51
CA ALA A 79 -14.81 -11.51 -1.52
C ALA A 79 -15.58 -12.21 -0.39
N GLY A 80 -15.63 -11.60 0.79
CA GLY A 80 -16.35 -12.15 1.93
C GLY A 80 -15.41 -12.60 3.06
N TRP A 81 -15.51 -13.88 3.43
CA TRP A 81 -14.68 -14.46 4.49
C TRP A 81 -13.19 -14.43 4.13
N PRO A 82 -12.29 -14.10 5.06
CA PRO A 82 -12.54 -13.86 6.50
C PRO A 82 -12.89 -12.41 6.87
N LEU A 83 -12.68 -11.46 5.96
CA LEU A 83 -12.83 -10.02 6.23
C LEU A 83 -14.23 -9.61 6.68
N THR A 84 -15.28 -10.31 6.23
CA THR A 84 -16.67 -10.04 6.67
C THR A 84 -16.89 -10.25 8.17
N GLU A 85 -16.10 -11.10 8.84
CA GLU A 85 -16.24 -11.32 10.29
C GLU A 85 -15.84 -10.08 11.11
N SER A 86 -14.89 -9.29 10.59
CA SER A 86 -14.45 -8.03 11.20
C SER A 86 -15.12 -6.80 10.58
N GLY A 87 -15.99 -7.00 9.58
CA GLY A 87 -16.59 -5.90 8.81
C GLY A 87 -15.57 -5.12 7.98
N SER A 88 -14.42 -5.71 7.68
CA SER A 88 -13.35 -5.06 6.92
C SER A 88 -13.63 -5.14 5.41
N PRO A 89 -13.49 -4.06 4.65
CA PRO A 89 -13.54 -4.12 3.19
C PRO A 89 -12.27 -4.75 2.62
N GLY A 90 -12.37 -5.39 1.46
CA GLY A 90 -11.25 -6.03 0.80
C GLY A 90 -11.65 -7.29 0.04
N GLY A 91 -10.64 -8.03 -0.43
CA GLY A 91 -10.82 -9.24 -1.22
C GLY A 91 -9.50 -9.92 -1.51
N ALA A 92 -9.56 -11.12 -2.07
CA ALA A 92 -8.39 -11.94 -2.35
C ALA A 92 -8.31 -12.32 -3.82
N PHE A 93 -7.11 -12.70 -4.25
CA PHE A 93 -6.84 -13.17 -5.59
C PHE A 93 -5.96 -14.42 -5.57
N LEU A 94 -6.11 -15.25 -6.61
CA LEU A 94 -5.27 -16.41 -6.87
C LEU A 94 -5.15 -16.57 -8.39
N TYR A 95 -3.94 -16.48 -8.91
CA TYR A 95 -3.65 -16.57 -10.34
C TYR A 95 -2.69 -17.72 -10.61
N HIS A 96 -3.05 -18.59 -11.53
CA HIS A 96 -2.17 -19.64 -12.05
C HIS A 96 -1.28 -19.04 -13.13
N ILE A 97 0.00 -18.89 -12.82
CA ILE A 97 1.02 -18.33 -13.70
C ILE A 97 1.88 -19.46 -14.29
N GLU A 98 2.91 -19.13 -15.06
CA GLU A 98 3.79 -20.11 -15.69
C GLU A 98 4.51 -21.00 -14.65
N ASN A 99 5.15 -22.08 -15.09
CA ASN A 99 5.99 -22.97 -14.26
C ASN A 99 5.28 -23.68 -13.11
N ASN A 100 3.99 -24.01 -13.27
CA ASN A 100 3.16 -24.64 -12.22
C ASN A 100 3.10 -23.80 -10.93
N GLN A 101 3.19 -22.48 -11.06
CA GLN A 101 3.13 -21.57 -9.92
C GLN A 101 1.76 -20.93 -9.77
N VAL A 102 1.47 -20.55 -8.53
CA VAL A 102 0.32 -19.74 -8.17
C VAL A 102 0.79 -18.49 -7.45
N ALA A 103 0.38 -17.33 -7.96
CA ALA A 103 0.47 -16.05 -7.28
C ALA A 103 -0.85 -15.76 -6.56
N LEU A 104 -0.83 -15.64 -5.23
CA LEU A 104 -2.03 -15.42 -4.44
C LEU A 104 -1.83 -14.31 -3.41
N GLY A 105 -2.92 -13.70 -2.99
CA GLY A 105 -2.85 -12.68 -1.95
C GLY A 105 -4.20 -12.17 -1.50
N LEU A 106 -4.18 -11.45 -0.38
CA LEU A 106 -5.32 -10.74 0.19
C LEU A 106 -5.02 -9.24 0.19
N ILE A 107 -6.01 -8.45 -0.22
CA ILE A 107 -6.01 -7.00 -0.12
C ILE A 107 -7.00 -6.61 0.98
N THR A 108 -6.50 -6.00 2.04
CA THR A 108 -7.34 -5.40 3.08
C THR A 108 -7.38 -3.90 2.89
N ASP A 109 -8.59 -3.35 2.83
CA ASP A 109 -8.83 -1.92 2.72
C ASP A 109 -8.38 -1.20 4.00
N LEU A 110 -7.47 -0.23 3.90
CA LEU A 110 -6.96 0.49 5.06
C LEU A 110 -8.00 1.44 5.68
N ALA A 111 -9.22 1.54 5.15
CA ALA A 111 -10.36 2.16 5.83
C ALA A 111 -11.06 1.23 6.86
N TYR A 112 -10.52 0.04 7.15
CA TYR A 112 -11.08 -0.85 8.19
C TYR A 112 -11.09 -0.16 9.57
N SER A 113 -12.12 -0.46 10.38
CA SER A 113 -12.37 0.25 11.64
C SER A 113 -11.94 -0.50 12.91
N ASN A 114 -11.79 -1.82 12.87
CA ASN A 114 -11.41 -2.62 14.03
C ASN A 114 -9.87 -2.65 14.20
N PRO A 115 -9.30 -2.08 15.28
CA PRO A 115 -7.85 -2.02 15.49
C PRO A 115 -7.21 -3.38 15.79
N HIS A 116 -8.00 -4.44 16.00
CA HIS A 116 -7.52 -5.81 16.19
C HIS A 116 -7.37 -6.59 14.88
N VAL A 117 -7.72 -6.01 13.73
CA VAL A 117 -7.51 -6.64 12.42
C VAL A 117 -6.02 -6.69 12.10
N SER A 118 -5.55 -7.89 11.75
CA SER A 118 -4.22 -8.12 11.20
C SER A 118 -4.37 -8.59 9.75
N PRO A 119 -4.11 -7.72 8.75
CA PRO A 119 -4.19 -8.09 7.34
C PRO A 119 -3.36 -9.34 6.98
N PHE A 120 -2.20 -9.51 7.64
CA PHE A 120 -1.37 -10.69 7.49
C PHE A 120 -2.10 -11.96 7.94
N ASP A 121 -2.65 -11.94 9.16
CA ASP A 121 -3.30 -13.13 9.71
C ASP A 121 -4.64 -13.41 9.01
N GLU A 122 -5.34 -12.39 8.50
CA GLU A 122 -6.50 -12.59 7.62
C GLU A 122 -6.11 -13.30 6.31
N MET A 123 -4.97 -12.95 5.71
CA MET A 123 -4.47 -13.64 4.51
C MET A 123 -4.14 -15.10 4.83
N GLN A 124 -3.46 -15.36 5.95
CA GLN A 124 -3.18 -16.73 6.39
C GLN A 124 -4.47 -17.52 6.64
N ARG A 125 -5.47 -16.94 7.32
CA ARG A 125 -6.79 -17.57 7.51
C ARG A 125 -7.47 -17.85 6.19
N TRP A 126 -7.49 -16.89 5.27
CA TRP A 126 -8.13 -17.03 3.95
C TRP A 126 -7.64 -18.28 3.18
N LYS A 127 -6.33 -18.57 3.22
CA LYS A 127 -5.75 -19.78 2.59
C LYS A 127 -6.33 -21.10 3.10
N THR A 128 -6.96 -21.11 4.28
CA THR A 128 -7.59 -22.32 4.84
C THR A 128 -9.00 -22.58 4.29
N ASN A 129 -9.58 -21.64 3.54
CA ASN A 129 -10.84 -21.86 2.83
C ASN A 129 -10.70 -23.06 1.88
N PRO A 130 -11.62 -24.05 1.86
CA PRO A 130 -11.49 -25.25 1.03
C PRO A 130 -11.26 -24.98 -0.46
N GLU A 131 -11.88 -23.92 -1.01
CA GLU A 131 -11.72 -23.53 -2.42
C GLU A 131 -10.33 -22.99 -2.74
N ILE A 132 -9.59 -22.50 -1.76
CA ILE A 132 -8.23 -22.00 -1.91
C ILE A 132 -7.23 -23.08 -1.53
N LYS A 133 -7.45 -23.71 -0.37
CA LYS A 133 -6.60 -24.74 0.21
C LYS A 133 -6.33 -25.89 -0.76
N LYS A 134 -7.33 -26.29 -1.55
CA LYS A 134 -7.21 -27.38 -2.54
C LYS A 134 -6.05 -27.16 -3.52
N HIS A 135 -5.76 -25.92 -3.90
CA HIS A 135 -4.66 -25.55 -4.81
C HIS A 135 -3.29 -25.65 -4.13
N LEU A 136 -3.22 -25.38 -2.82
CA LEU A 136 -1.96 -25.23 -2.08
C LEU A 136 -1.52 -26.50 -1.36
N GLU A 137 -2.43 -27.43 -1.09
CA GLU A 137 -2.12 -28.69 -0.42
C GLU A 137 -1.02 -29.49 -1.14
N GLY A 138 0.07 -29.76 -0.43
CA GLY A 138 1.26 -30.43 -0.98
C GLY A 138 2.22 -29.50 -1.74
N GLY A 139 1.86 -28.23 -1.92
CA GLY A 139 2.70 -27.21 -2.54
C GLY A 139 3.76 -26.65 -1.58
N LYS A 140 4.63 -25.81 -2.14
CA LYS A 140 5.70 -25.14 -1.43
C LYS A 140 5.59 -23.62 -1.63
N ARG A 141 5.54 -22.89 -0.52
CA ARG A 141 5.65 -21.43 -0.55
C ARG A 141 7.08 -21.01 -0.92
N VAL A 142 7.21 -20.14 -1.91
CA VAL A 142 8.48 -19.72 -2.52
C VAL A 142 8.89 -18.32 -2.09
N SER A 143 7.94 -17.38 -2.10
CA SER A 143 8.20 -15.96 -1.88
C SER A 143 7.05 -15.32 -1.10
N TYR A 144 7.35 -14.22 -0.41
CA TYR A 144 6.41 -13.41 0.34
C TYR A 144 6.69 -11.93 0.13
N GLY A 145 5.64 -11.11 0.06
CA GLY A 145 5.78 -9.67 -0.04
C GLY A 145 4.50 -8.95 0.33
N ALA A 146 4.62 -7.65 0.59
CA ALA A 146 3.48 -6.81 0.90
C ALA A 146 3.69 -5.39 0.38
N ARG A 147 2.63 -4.80 -0.18
CA ARG A 147 2.68 -3.42 -0.68
C ARG A 147 1.32 -2.74 -0.52
N ALA A 148 1.34 -1.51 -0.03
CA ALA A 148 0.16 -0.67 -0.12
C ALA A 148 -0.14 -0.33 -1.59
N ILE A 149 -1.42 -0.21 -1.92
CA ILE A 149 -1.91 0.23 -3.23
C ILE A 149 -2.80 1.46 -3.03
N SER A 150 -2.72 2.44 -3.94
CA SER A 150 -3.64 3.58 -3.95
C SER A 150 -4.94 3.15 -4.61
N LYS A 151 -6.10 3.53 -4.09
CA LYS A 151 -7.43 3.09 -4.56
C LYS A 151 -8.52 4.16 -4.45
N GLY A 152 -8.19 5.40 -4.13
CA GLY A 152 -9.14 6.52 -4.05
C GLY A 152 -9.69 6.97 -5.40
N GLY A 153 -9.03 6.58 -6.51
CA GLY A 153 -9.51 6.84 -7.86
C GLY A 153 -9.44 8.31 -8.25
N LEU A 154 -10.31 8.71 -9.18
CA LEU A 154 -10.26 10.01 -9.84
C LEU A 154 -10.38 11.19 -8.84
N GLN A 155 -11.23 11.06 -7.83
CA GLN A 155 -11.49 12.12 -6.84
C GLN A 155 -10.28 12.40 -5.93
N SER A 156 -9.37 11.44 -5.81
CA SER A 156 -8.21 11.52 -4.94
C SER A 156 -6.90 11.86 -5.67
N LEU A 157 -6.94 12.01 -7.00
CA LEU A 157 -5.79 12.45 -7.78
C LEU A 157 -5.44 13.89 -7.38
N PRO A 158 -4.22 14.16 -6.91
CA PRO A 158 -3.78 15.53 -6.65
C PRO A 158 -3.57 16.27 -7.98
N LYS A 159 -3.32 17.58 -7.91
CA LYS A 159 -2.66 18.28 -9.01
C LYS A 159 -1.31 17.59 -9.29
N MET A 160 -1.13 17.10 -10.50
CA MET A 160 0.02 16.26 -10.87
C MET A 160 1.22 17.06 -11.43
N THR A 161 1.11 18.38 -11.45
CA THR A 161 2.10 19.29 -12.03
C THR A 161 2.53 20.31 -10.98
N PHE A 162 3.80 20.69 -11.02
CA PHE A 162 4.38 21.78 -10.24
C PHE A 162 5.62 22.32 -10.95
N PRO A 163 6.14 23.51 -10.58
CA PRO A 163 7.35 24.05 -11.21
C PRO A 163 8.51 23.05 -11.14
N GLY A 164 9.02 22.65 -12.31
CA GLY A 164 10.15 21.73 -12.42
C GLY A 164 9.84 20.24 -12.23
N GLY A 165 8.57 19.81 -12.15
CA GLY A 165 8.30 18.38 -12.03
C GLY A 165 6.85 17.92 -12.18
N LEU A 166 6.70 16.59 -12.21
CA LEU A 166 5.43 15.89 -12.41
C LEU A 166 5.27 14.72 -11.42
N LEU A 167 4.05 14.46 -10.97
CA LEU A 167 3.67 13.21 -10.29
C LEU A 167 3.02 12.26 -11.30
N VAL A 168 3.49 11.01 -11.36
CA VAL A 168 2.94 10.00 -12.29
C VAL A 168 2.65 8.68 -11.59
N GLY A 169 1.94 7.78 -12.28
CA GLY A 169 1.68 6.42 -11.81
C GLY A 169 0.91 6.35 -10.49
N CYS A 170 1.20 5.32 -9.69
CA CYS A 170 0.61 5.18 -8.36
C CYS A 170 1.12 6.20 -7.34
N ASN A 171 2.13 7.02 -7.69
CA ASN A 171 2.54 8.15 -6.86
C ASN A 171 1.50 9.28 -6.89
N ALA A 172 0.90 9.51 -8.07
CA ALA A 172 -0.31 10.33 -8.21
C ALA A 172 -1.58 9.57 -7.77
N GLY A 173 -1.61 8.25 -7.96
CA GLY A 173 -2.73 7.38 -7.55
C GLY A 173 -3.64 6.96 -8.69
N THR A 174 -3.08 6.72 -9.88
CA THR A 174 -3.82 6.38 -11.12
C THR A 174 -4.39 4.95 -11.16
N LEU A 175 -4.48 4.24 -10.04
CA LEU A 175 -5.01 2.88 -10.00
C LEU A 175 -6.52 2.88 -10.20
N ASN A 176 -6.98 1.96 -11.04
CA ASN A 176 -8.38 1.63 -11.15
C ASN A 176 -8.78 0.67 -10.01
N PHE A 177 -9.60 1.16 -9.07
CA PHE A 177 -10.00 0.39 -7.89
C PHE A 177 -10.88 -0.81 -8.25
N ALA A 178 -11.95 -0.64 -9.03
CA ALA A 178 -12.91 -1.73 -9.27
C ALA A 178 -12.28 -2.92 -10.02
N LYS A 179 -11.25 -2.68 -10.84
CA LYS A 179 -10.51 -3.73 -11.55
C LYS A 179 -9.31 -4.27 -10.79
N ILE A 180 -8.88 -3.59 -9.71
CA ILE A 180 -7.61 -3.86 -9.00
C ILE A 180 -6.41 -3.78 -9.97
N LYS A 181 -6.41 -2.78 -10.85
CA LYS A 181 -5.38 -2.61 -11.90
C LYS A 181 -4.86 -1.18 -11.94
N GLY A 182 -3.56 -1.02 -11.71
CA GLY A 182 -2.90 0.29 -11.81
C GLY A 182 -1.67 0.32 -12.71
N THR A 183 -1.20 -0.83 -13.20
CA THR A 183 0.04 -0.91 -13.99
C THR A 183 -0.12 -0.23 -15.35
N HIS A 184 -1.20 -0.53 -16.07
CA HIS A 184 -1.44 0.01 -17.41
C HIS A 184 -1.74 1.51 -17.39
N THR A 185 -2.51 1.98 -16.41
CA THR A 185 -2.78 3.41 -16.20
C THR A 185 -1.52 4.15 -15.75
N ALA A 186 -0.68 3.55 -14.90
CA ALA A 186 0.59 4.13 -14.52
C ALA A 186 1.54 4.26 -15.72
N MET A 187 1.68 3.21 -16.53
CA MET A 187 2.47 3.25 -17.77
C MET A 187 1.99 4.37 -18.69
N LYS A 188 0.68 4.46 -18.95
CA LYS A 188 0.14 5.50 -19.83
C LYS A 188 0.33 6.91 -19.25
N SER A 189 0.19 7.11 -17.95
CA SER A 189 0.49 8.40 -17.31
C SER A 189 1.96 8.82 -17.53
N GLY A 190 2.90 7.86 -17.46
CA GLY A 190 4.30 8.11 -17.77
C GLY A 190 4.54 8.43 -19.25
N MET A 191 3.85 7.75 -20.18
CA MET A 191 3.94 8.05 -21.61
C MET A 191 3.44 9.46 -21.93
N ILE A 192 2.31 9.88 -21.34
CA ILE A 192 1.77 11.24 -21.51
C ILE A 192 2.77 12.27 -20.95
N ALA A 193 3.36 12.00 -19.79
CA ALA A 193 4.37 12.88 -19.22
C ALA A 193 5.59 13.02 -20.15
N ALA A 194 6.04 11.92 -20.75
CA ALA A 194 7.16 11.92 -21.70
C ALA A 194 6.86 12.74 -22.96
N GLU A 195 5.64 12.62 -23.53
CA GLU A 195 5.20 13.41 -24.68
C GLU A 195 5.22 14.92 -24.37
N VAL A 196 4.65 15.32 -23.22
CA VAL A 196 4.61 16.73 -22.79
C VAL A 196 6.01 17.27 -22.51
N LEU A 197 6.86 16.48 -21.85
CA LEU A 197 8.26 16.85 -21.59
C LEU A 197 9.06 17.03 -22.88
N ALA A 198 8.89 16.13 -23.85
CA ALA A 198 9.61 16.21 -25.12
C ALA A 198 9.29 17.52 -25.86
N GLU A 199 8.02 17.92 -25.93
CA GLU A 199 7.62 19.19 -26.54
C GLU A 199 8.14 20.40 -25.76
N ALA A 200 8.09 20.37 -24.43
CA ALA A 200 8.63 21.44 -23.60
C ALA A 200 10.15 21.62 -23.80
N LEU A 201 10.90 20.52 -23.82
CA LEU A 201 12.34 20.52 -24.03
C LEU A 201 12.72 21.01 -25.43
N LYS A 202 11.96 20.59 -26.46
CA LYS A 202 12.13 21.06 -27.84
C LYS A 202 11.86 22.57 -27.96
N GLY A 203 10.91 23.09 -27.19
CA GLY A 203 10.65 24.52 -27.05
C GLY A 203 11.67 25.28 -26.20
N GLY A 204 12.73 24.63 -25.70
CA GLY A 204 13.77 25.26 -24.89
C GLY A 204 13.39 25.53 -23.43
N ARG A 205 12.22 25.05 -22.96
CA ARG A 205 11.73 25.26 -21.59
C ARG A 205 12.55 24.48 -20.56
N GLY A 206 12.36 24.82 -19.29
CA GLY A 206 12.99 24.17 -18.14
C GLY A 206 12.57 24.83 -16.82
N SER A 207 12.34 24.02 -15.79
CA SER A 207 11.99 24.44 -14.42
C SER A 207 10.64 25.16 -14.22
N ASP A 208 9.93 25.50 -15.29
CA ASP A 208 8.57 26.01 -15.25
C ASP A 208 7.55 24.87 -15.02
N GLU A 209 6.27 25.21 -14.90
CA GLU A 209 5.22 24.22 -14.69
C GLU A 209 4.65 23.73 -16.03
N LEU A 210 4.55 22.40 -16.20
CA LEU A 210 4.01 21.74 -17.39
C LEU A 210 2.51 21.45 -17.25
N THR A 211 1.70 22.51 -17.21
CA THR A 211 0.24 22.39 -17.02
C THR A 211 -0.45 21.61 -18.16
N GLU A 212 0.17 21.51 -19.32
CA GLU A 212 -0.32 20.77 -20.48
C GLU A 212 -0.48 19.26 -20.19
N TYR A 213 0.24 18.74 -19.19
CA TYR A 213 0.07 17.36 -18.73
C TYR A 213 -1.34 17.07 -18.23
N LYS A 214 -1.99 18.03 -17.57
CA LYS A 214 -3.38 17.89 -17.13
C LYS A 214 -4.31 17.70 -18.33
N ASP A 215 -4.20 18.58 -19.33
CA ASP A 215 -5.08 18.54 -20.50
C ASP A 215 -4.88 17.26 -21.31
N ALA A 216 -3.64 16.80 -21.43
CA ALA A 216 -3.32 15.55 -22.11
C ALA A 216 -3.83 14.32 -21.32
N PHE A 217 -3.73 14.34 -20.00
CA PHE A 217 -4.28 13.29 -19.13
C PHE A 217 -5.80 13.22 -19.22
N ASP A 218 -6.49 14.35 -19.12
CA ASP A 218 -7.97 14.42 -19.15
C ASP A 218 -8.55 13.94 -20.49
N LYS A 219 -7.81 14.10 -21.60
CA LYS A 219 -8.18 13.60 -22.94
C LYS A 219 -7.81 12.14 -23.18
N SER A 220 -7.13 11.49 -22.23
CA SER A 220 -6.65 10.12 -22.40
C SER A 220 -7.67 9.08 -21.96
N TRP A 221 -7.52 7.85 -22.48
CA TRP A 221 -8.30 6.71 -22.02
C TRP A 221 -8.12 6.41 -20.52
N VAL A 222 -7.03 6.86 -19.89
CA VAL A 222 -6.81 6.69 -18.45
C VAL A 222 -7.85 7.50 -17.68
N TYR A 223 -8.08 8.75 -18.06
CA TYR A 223 -9.12 9.57 -17.44
C TYR A 223 -10.49 8.95 -17.66
N GLU A 224 -10.81 8.52 -18.87
CA GLU A 224 -12.09 7.86 -19.19
C GLU A 224 -12.31 6.61 -18.32
N GLU A 225 -11.28 5.77 -18.18
CA GLU A 225 -11.32 4.55 -17.36
C GLU A 225 -11.53 4.87 -15.87
N LEU A 226 -10.78 5.82 -15.32
CA LEU A 226 -10.91 6.22 -13.92
C LEU A 226 -12.26 6.91 -13.65
N HIS A 227 -12.73 7.73 -14.59
CA HIS A 227 -14.02 8.40 -14.51
C HIS A 227 -15.18 7.41 -14.53
N ALA A 228 -15.14 6.41 -15.41
CA ALA A 228 -16.19 5.40 -15.53
C ALA A 228 -16.42 4.60 -14.23
N GLN A 229 -15.43 4.55 -13.33
CA GLN A 229 -15.50 3.75 -12.11
C GLN A 229 -15.33 4.58 -10.83
N ARG A 230 -15.36 5.91 -10.95
CA ARG A 230 -15.10 6.87 -9.88
C ARG A 230 -15.98 6.66 -8.64
N ASN A 231 -17.22 6.20 -8.81
CA ASN A 231 -18.13 6.01 -7.68
C ASN A 231 -17.96 4.66 -6.97
N PHE A 232 -17.14 3.74 -7.48
CA PHE A 232 -17.00 2.39 -6.91
C PHE A 232 -16.52 2.45 -5.45
N GLY A 233 -15.36 3.05 -5.20
CA GLY A 233 -14.78 3.13 -3.84
C GLY A 233 -15.68 3.84 -2.82
N PRO A 234 -16.14 5.07 -3.12
CA PRO A 234 -17.07 5.77 -2.24
C PRO A 234 -18.37 5.00 -1.97
N ALA A 235 -18.90 4.26 -2.95
CA ALA A 235 -20.08 3.43 -2.75
C ALA A 235 -19.80 2.24 -1.81
N GLN A 236 -18.63 1.59 -1.94
CA GLN A 236 -18.21 0.52 -1.03
C GLN A 236 -18.06 1.03 0.41
N HIS A 237 -17.41 2.17 0.62
CA HIS A 237 -17.22 2.74 1.96
C HIS A 237 -18.55 3.22 2.58
N LYS A 238 -19.42 3.85 1.78
CA LYS A 238 -20.67 4.43 2.28
C LYS A 238 -21.75 3.40 2.55
N PHE A 239 -21.88 2.39 1.68
CA PHE A 239 -22.99 1.44 1.72
C PHE A 239 -22.58 0.02 2.13
N GLY A 240 -21.27 -0.21 2.35
CA GLY A 240 -20.71 -1.53 2.61
C GLY A 240 -20.70 -2.42 1.36
N ASN A 241 -20.09 -3.60 1.49
CA ASN A 241 -19.78 -4.46 0.35
C ASN A 241 -21.00 -4.84 -0.49
N LEU A 242 -22.12 -5.21 0.13
CA LEU A 242 -23.27 -5.73 -0.61
C LEU A 242 -24.01 -4.63 -1.39
N VAL A 243 -24.43 -3.58 -0.70
CA VAL A 243 -25.19 -2.48 -1.32
C VAL A 243 -24.28 -1.63 -2.21
N GLY A 244 -23.02 -1.41 -1.81
CA GLY A 244 -22.02 -0.76 -2.64
C GLY A 244 -21.76 -1.49 -3.95
N SER A 245 -21.71 -2.83 -3.93
CA SER A 245 -21.55 -3.64 -5.15
C SER A 245 -22.79 -3.61 -6.04
N ALA A 246 -24.00 -3.62 -5.45
CA ALA A 246 -25.23 -3.45 -6.21
C ALA A 246 -25.29 -2.08 -6.90
N PHE A 247 -24.90 -1.01 -6.20
CA PHE A 247 -24.77 0.33 -6.78
C PHE A 247 -23.75 0.33 -7.93
N ALA A 248 -22.56 -0.24 -7.71
CA ALA A 248 -21.52 -0.32 -8.72
C ALA A 248 -21.96 -1.08 -9.97
N PHE A 249 -22.72 -2.17 -9.81
CA PHE A 249 -23.31 -2.89 -10.93
C PHE A 249 -24.23 -1.98 -11.76
N VAL A 250 -25.10 -1.20 -11.11
CA VAL A 250 -25.98 -0.25 -11.81
C VAL A 250 -25.16 0.84 -12.52
N ASP A 251 -24.27 1.53 -11.80
CA ASP A 251 -23.47 2.63 -12.37
C ASP A 251 -22.60 2.14 -13.54
N ILE A 252 -21.80 1.09 -13.33
CA ILE A 252 -20.80 0.64 -14.31
C ILE A 252 -21.44 -0.19 -15.42
N ASN A 253 -22.32 -1.14 -15.13
CA ASN A 253 -22.82 -2.07 -16.17
C ASN A 253 -24.07 -1.57 -16.89
N LEU A 254 -24.95 -0.81 -16.21
CA LEU A 254 -26.16 -0.29 -16.85
C LEU A 254 -25.97 1.12 -17.42
N PHE A 255 -25.23 1.98 -16.71
CA PHE A 255 -25.01 3.37 -17.12
C PHE A 255 -23.60 3.63 -17.67
N ASN A 256 -22.72 2.63 -17.73
CA ASN A 256 -21.35 2.77 -18.22
C ASN A 256 -20.55 3.88 -17.50
N GLY A 257 -20.80 4.05 -16.20
CA GLY A 257 -20.17 5.08 -15.36
C GLY A 257 -20.64 6.51 -15.66
N LYS A 258 -21.77 6.69 -16.36
CA LYS A 258 -22.26 8.01 -16.80
C LYS A 258 -23.34 8.60 -15.90
N LEU A 259 -23.54 8.10 -14.69
CA LEU A 259 -24.44 8.76 -13.73
C LEU A 259 -24.02 10.24 -13.54
N PRO A 260 -24.97 11.19 -13.47
CA PRO A 260 -24.69 12.63 -13.56
C PRO A 260 -24.18 13.23 -12.24
N PHE A 261 -23.49 12.44 -11.42
CA PHE A 261 -22.91 12.86 -10.16
C PHE A 261 -21.61 12.09 -9.87
N THR A 262 -20.82 12.63 -8.95
CA THR A 262 -19.61 12.00 -8.43
C THR A 262 -19.72 11.94 -6.91
N MET A 263 -19.63 10.74 -6.35
CA MET A 263 -19.60 10.54 -4.91
C MET A 263 -18.27 11.02 -4.33
N ARG A 264 -18.32 11.59 -3.14
CA ARG A 264 -17.13 12.03 -2.38
C ARG A 264 -16.85 11.06 -1.24
N ASP A 265 -15.58 10.93 -0.92
CA ASP A 265 -15.08 10.15 0.20
C ASP A 265 -14.03 10.95 0.96
N THR A 266 -14.46 11.62 2.03
CA THR A 266 -13.68 12.67 2.68
C THR A 266 -12.98 12.19 3.96
N THR A 267 -13.19 10.95 4.38
CA THR A 267 -12.63 10.42 5.62
C THR A 267 -11.34 9.67 5.33
N PRO A 268 -10.15 10.18 5.73
CA PRO A 268 -8.90 9.49 5.46
C PRO A 268 -8.82 8.16 6.22
N ASP A 269 -8.15 7.18 5.62
CA ASP A 269 -8.05 5.81 6.13
C ASP A 269 -7.56 5.71 7.60
N HIS A 270 -6.59 6.54 8.01
CA HIS A 270 -6.10 6.55 9.39
C HIS A 270 -7.17 6.94 10.42
N ALA A 271 -8.15 7.76 10.03
CA ALA A 271 -9.16 8.30 10.93
C ALA A 271 -10.34 7.35 11.17
N THR A 272 -10.32 6.15 10.56
CA THR A 272 -11.45 5.20 10.58
C THR A 272 -11.44 4.24 11.77
N LEU A 273 -10.33 4.16 12.53
CA LEU A 273 -10.21 3.23 13.65
C LEU A 273 -11.09 3.61 14.83
N LYS A 274 -11.93 2.67 15.28
CA LYS A 274 -12.65 2.75 16.55
C LYS A 274 -11.73 2.43 17.72
N PRO A 275 -12.01 2.94 18.93
CA PRO A 275 -11.31 2.52 20.14
C PRO A 275 -11.31 1.00 20.32
N ALA A 276 -10.25 0.47 20.94
CA ALA A 276 -10.07 -0.97 21.14
C ALA A 276 -11.15 -1.58 22.06
N ASP A 277 -11.58 -0.84 23.09
CA ASP A 277 -12.64 -1.25 24.02
C ASP A 277 -14.04 -1.33 23.37
N GLN A 278 -14.22 -0.69 22.22
CA GLN A 278 -15.43 -0.73 21.39
C GLN A 278 -15.33 -1.70 20.22
N SER A 279 -14.25 -2.48 20.16
CA SER A 279 -13.94 -3.34 19.03
C SER A 279 -13.79 -4.78 19.47
N LYS A 280 -14.27 -5.71 18.62
CA LYS A 280 -14.15 -7.14 18.91
C LYS A 280 -12.69 -7.57 18.70
N LYS A 281 -12.06 -8.10 19.76
CA LYS A 281 -10.77 -8.79 19.64
C LYS A 281 -10.91 -10.00 18.72
N ILE A 282 -9.92 -10.22 17.86
CA ILE A 282 -9.87 -11.33 16.92
C ILE A 282 -8.78 -12.29 17.40
N ASP A 283 -9.17 -13.54 17.65
CA ASP A 283 -8.24 -14.60 17.98
C ASP A 283 -7.81 -15.31 16.69
N TYR A 284 -6.56 -15.09 16.28
CA TYR A 284 -6.01 -15.66 15.06
C TYR A 284 -5.39 -17.03 15.36
N PRO A 285 -5.78 -18.10 14.63
CA PRO A 285 -5.23 -19.44 14.85
C PRO A 285 -3.71 -19.47 14.67
N LYS A 286 -3.03 -20.31 15.46
CA LYS A 286 -1.61 -20.58 15.27
C LYS A 286 -1.36 -21.18 13.87
N PRO A 287 -0.27 -20.79 13.19
CA PRO A 287 0.05 -21.33 11.87
C PRO A 287 0.37 -22.83 11.92
N ASP A 288 0.04 -23.57 10.86
CA ASP A 288 0.28 -25.01 10.75
C ASP A 288 1.64 -25.36 10.13
N GLY A 289 2.36 -24.35 9.62
CA GLY A 289 3.67 -24.50 8.97
C GLY A 289 3.60 -25.15 7.58
N LYS A 290 2.40 -25.35 7.03
CA LYS A 290 2.16 -26.05 5.75
C LYS A 290 1.35 -25.20 4.79
N ILE A 291 0.19 -24.71 5.23
CA ILE A 291 -0.68 -23.80 4.50
C ILE A 291 -0.55 -22.38 5.09
N THR A 292 -0.45 -22.28 6.40
CA THR A 292 -0.33 -21.03 7.14
C THR A 292 1.01 -20.94 7.85
N PHE A 293 1.58 -19.74 7.93
CA PHE A 293 2.95 -19.52 8.41
C PHE A 293 3.02 -18.34 9.37
N ALA A 294 4.03 -18.31 10.23
CA ALA A 294 4.28 -17.17 11.09
C ALA A 294 4.76 -15.95 10.28
N LYS A 295 4.54 -14.76 10.84
CA LYS A 295 4.91 -13.49 10.19
C LYS A 295 6.41 -13.40 9.92
N LEU A 296 7.25 -13.72 10.91
CA LEU A 296 8.71 -13.65 10.78
C LEU A 296 9.26 -14.69 9.77
N ASP A 297 8.72 -15.91 9.74
CA ASP A 297 9.06 -16.90 8.71
C ASP A 297 8.71 -16.40 7.29
N SER A 298 7.68 -15.56 7.19
CA SER A 298 7.28 -14.94 5.93
C SER A 298 8.21 -13.79 5.54
N VAL A 299 8.63 -12.97 6.50
CA VAL A 299 9.63 -11.91 6.26
C VAL A 299 10.92 -12.49 5.71
N PHE A 300 11.37 -13.64 6.19
CA PHE A 300 12.53 -14.32 5.64
C PHE A 300 12.39 -14.58 4.12
N LEU A 301 11.23 -15.01 3.64
CA LEU A 301 10.95 -15.24 2.22
C LEU A 301 10.78 -13.97 1.38
N SER A 302 10.79 -12.78 2.00
CA SER A 302 10.88 -11.51 1.27
C SER A 302 12.31 -11.15 0.89
N ASN A 303 13.30 -11.87 1.43
CA ASN A 303 14.73 -11.54 1.36
C ASN A 303 15.00 -10.06 1.69
N THR A 304 14.22 -9.48 2.61
CA THR A 304 14.43 -8.10 3.04
C THR A 304 15.63 -8.04 3.98
N ASN A 305 16.48 -7.06 3.77
CA ASN A 305 17.61 -6.79 4.65
C ASN A 305 17.97 -5.31 4.62
N HIS A 306 18.56 -4.82 5.71
CA HIS A 306 19.07 -3.46 5.85
C HIS A 306 20.41 -3.53 6.58
N GLU A 307 21.29 -2.55 6.35
CA GLU A 307 22.44 -2.32 7.23
C GLU A 307 21.93 -2.10 8.66
N GLU A 308 22.47 -2.80 9.66
CA GLU A 308 21.97 -2.75 11.04
C GLU A 308 22.32 -1.42 11.70
N ASP A 309 23.53 -0.93 11.45
CA ASP A 309 24.02 0.33 11.99
C ASP A 309 23.71 1.49 11.03
N GLN A 310 22.42 1.83 10.90
CA GLN A 310 21.95 3.01 10.17
C GLN A 310 20.80 3.69 10.92
N PRO A 311 20.53 4.99 10.65
CA PRO A 311 19.37 5.67 11.21
C PRO A 311 18.06 4.95 10.87
N CYS A 312 17.18 4.81 11.86
CA CYS A 312 15.87 4.19 11.66
C CYS A 312 15.04 5.01 10.65
N HIS A 313 14.74 4.41 9.50
CA HIS A 313 13.97 5.04 8.42
C HIS A 313 12.45 5.11 8.70
N LEU A 314 12.02 4.65 9.87
CA LEU A 314 10.65 4.69 10.38
C LEU A 314 10.60 5.68 11.54
N THR A 315 10.67 6.96 11.21
CA THR A 315 10.79 8.01 12.22
C THR A 315 9.46 8.29 12.88
N LEU A 316 9.50 8.72 14.14
CA LEU A 316 8.33 9.19 14.89
C LEU A 316 8.45 10.70 15.04
N LYS A 317 7.34 11.43 14.83
CA LYS A 317 7.29 12.87 15.15
C LYS A 317 7.38 13.09 16.65
N ASP A 318 6.75 12.20 17.41
CA ASP A 318 6.78 12.16 18.87
C ASP A 318 6.96 10.69 19.34
N PRO A 319 8.05 10.36 20.04
CA PRO A 319 8.32 9.01 20.50
C PRO A 319 7.41 8.54 21.65
N SER A 320 6.67 9.43 22.34
CA SER A 320 5.79 9.02 23.45
C SER A 320 4.43 8.48 22.97
N VAL A 321 3.96 8.97 21.81
CA VAL A 321 2.64 8.67 21.24
C VAL A 321 2.30 7.17 21.16
N PRO A 322 3.20 6.26 20.75
CA PRO A 322 2.88 4.84 20.71
C PRO A 322 2.41 4.27 22.05
N LEU A 323 3.06 4.65 23.16
CA LEU A 323 2.75 4.13 24.49
C LEU A 323 1.68 4.96 25.21
N GLU A 324 1.73 6.28 25.08
CA GLU A 324 0.84 7.19 25.83
C GLU A 324 -0.52 7.39 25.16
N VAL A 325 -0.61 7.20 23.84
CA VAL A 325 -1.84 7.46 23.07
C VAL A 325 -2.33 6.21 22.34
N ASN A 326 -1.48 5.59 21.51
CA ASN A 326 -1.93 4.53 20.62
C ASN A 326 -2.23 3.23 21.36
N LEU A 327 -1.37 2.81 22.27
CA LEU A 327 -1.56 1.63 23.11
C LEU A 327 -2.86 1.71 23.94
N PRO A 328 -3.13 2.75 24.75
CA PRO A 328 -4.34 2.79 25.55
C PRO A 328 -5.63 2.93 24.72
N LYS A 329 -5.60 3.64 23.58
CA LYS A 329 -6.82 3.94 22.81
C LYS A 329 -7.16 2.89 21.75
N TRP A 330 -6.16 2.38 21.04
CA TRP A 330 -6.32 1.46 19.91
C TRP A 330 -5.54 0.15 20.09
N ASP A 331 -4.99 -0.12 21.28
CA ASP A 331 -4.21 -1.33 21.55
C ASP A 331 -3.03 -1.49 20.56
N GLU A 332 -2.34 -0.37 20.30
CA GLU A 332 -1.19 -0.19 19.42
C GLU A 332 -1.29 -1.00 18.10
N PRO A 333 -2.08 -0.50 17.14
CA PRO A 333 -2.42 -1.25 15.93
C PRO A 333 -1.23 -1.51 14.99
N ALA A 334 -0.08 -0.83 15.18
CA ALA A 334 1.11 -1.06 14.37
C ALA A 334 1.65 -2.48 14.47
N GLN A 335 1.42 -3.14 15.61
CA GLN A 335 1.77 -4.54 15.83
C GLN A 335 1.02 -5.50 14.89
N ARG A 336 -0.13 -5.06 14.35
CA ARG A 336 -1.05 -5.88 13.54
C ARG A 336 -1.03 -5.48 12.07
N TYR A 337 -1.24 -4.20 11.76
CA TYR A 337 -1.29 -3.76 10.35
C TYR A 337 0.06 -3.89 9.64
N CYS A 338 1.16 -3.93 10.40
CA CYS A 338 2.47 -4.14 9.82
C CYS A 338 2.61 -5.59 9.35
N PRO A 339 2.84 -5.82 8.04
CA PRO A 339 2.95 -7.15 7.47
C PRO A 339 4.30 -7.82 7.78
N ALA A 340 5.19 -7.16 8.53
CA ALA A 340 6.57 -7.60 8.71
C ALA A 340 7.04 -7.64 10.18
N GLY A 341 6.15 -7.41 11.15
CA GLY A 341 6.54 -7.49 12.58
C GLY A 341 7.59 -6.47 12.97
N VAL A 342 7.55 -5.29 12.36
CA VAL A 342 8.51 -4.21 12.63
C VAL A 342 8.24 -3.53 13.97
N TYR A 343 6.98 -3.43 14.38
CA TYR A 343 6.59 -2.71 15.59
C TYR A 343 6.12 -3.70 16.64
N GLU A 344 6.64 -3.57 17.86
CA GLU A 344 6.23 -4.36 19.02
C GLU A 344 6.28 -3.52 20.30
N VAL A 345 5.39 -3.83 21.25
CA VAL A 345 5.48 -3.31 22.62
C VAL A 345 6.12 -4.39 23.47
N VAL A 346 7.36 -4.15 23.91
CA VAL A 346 8.11 -5.07 24.77
C VAL A 346 7.91 -4.65 26.21
N GLU A 347 7.67 -5.61 27.10
CA GLU A 347 7.57 -5.41 28.54
C GLU A 347 8.82 -5.98 29.21
N ASP A 348 9.47 -5.18 30.07
CA ASP A 348 10.61 -5.66 30.87
C ASP A 348 10.10 -6.62 31.95
N GLU A 349 10.63 -7.85 31.97
CA GLU A 349 10.18 -8.88 32.91
C GLU A 349 10.46 -8.56 34.38
N ASN A 350 11.44 -7.69 34.68
CA ASN A 350 11.82 -7.33 36.04
C ASN A 350 11.08 -6.09 36.55
N THR A 351 10.87 -5.09 35.68
CA THR A 351 10.25 -3.81 36.08
C THR A 351 8.78 -3.68 35.69
N GLY A 352 8.32 -4.45 34.69
CA GLY A 352 7.00 -4.29 34.07
C GLY A 352 6.89 -3.06 33.16
N ASP A 353 8.00 -2.34 32.93
CA ASP A 353 8.00 -1.16 32.07
C ASP A 353 7.84 -1.56 30.61
N LYS A 354 7.00 -0.81 29.89
CA LYS A 354 6.75 -1.03 28.46
C LYS A 354 7.61 -0.09 27.62
N ARG A 355 8.20 -0.63 26.55
CA ARG A 355 8.92 0.13 25.52
C ARG A 355 8.36 -0.18 24.14
N PHE A 356 8.26 0.84 23.30
CA PHE A 356 7.91 0.66 21.90
C PHE A 356 9.20 0.41 21.09
N GLN A 357 9.31 -0.79 20.50
CA GLN A 357 10.48 -1.24 19.76
C GLN A 357 10.19 -1.21 18.26
N ILE A 358 11.14 -0.67 17.49
CA ILE A 358 11.10 -0.61 16.03
C ILE A 358 12.23 -1.47 15.45
N ASN A 359 11.86 -2.62 14.89
CA ASN A 359 12.73 -3.57 14.20
C ASN A 359 12.82 -3.21 12.71
N ALA A 360 13.46 -2.07 12.42
CA ALA A 360 13.50 -1.48 11.08
C ALA A 360 14.11 -2.40 10.01
N GLN A 361 14.99 -3.32 10.40
CA GLN A 361 15.60 -4.33 9.54
C GLN A 361 14.58 -5.24 8.83
N ASN A 362 13.42 -5.47 9.45
CA ASN A 362 12.35 -6.30 8.89
C ASN A 362 11.49 -5.56 7.86
N CYS A 363 11.67 -4.25 7.68
CA CYS A 363 10.76 -3.44 6.88
C CYS A 363 10.69 -3.92 5.43
N VAL A 364 9.49 -4.17 4.91
CA VAL A 364 9.28 -4.56 3.50
C VAL A 364 8.84 -3.39 2.63
N HIS A 365 9.02 -2.15 3.11
CA HIS A 365 8.74 -0.91 2.40
C HIS A 365 7.29 -0.78 1.90
N CYS A 366 6.36 -1.48 2.55
CA CYS A 366 4.96 -1.53 2.12
C CYS A 366 4.25 -0.18 2.22
N LYS A 367 4.74 0.73 3.08
CA LYS A 367 4.20 2.07 3.44
C LYS A 367 2.92 2.08 4.28
N THR A 368 2.43 0.93 4.73
CA THR A 368 1.19 0.83 5.51
C THR A 368 1.22 1.65 6.81
N CYS A 369 2.33 1.65 7.53
CA CYS A 369 2.46 2.38 8.81
C CYS A 369 2.27 3.89 8.65
N ASP A 370 2.89 4.50 7.63
CA ASP A 370 2.72 5.92 7.30
C ASP A 370 1.28 6.25 6.90
N ILE A 371 0.54 5.27 6.35
CA ILE A 371 -0.86 5.43 5.92
C ILE A 371 -1.84 5.26 7.06
N LYS A 372 -1.70 4.20 7.87
CA LYS A 372 -2.75 3.68 8.77
C LYS A 372 -2.56 4.05 10.24
N ASP A 373 -1.41 4.60 10.63
CA ASP A 373 -1.24 5.14 11.98
C ASP A 373 -2.33 6.19 12.28
N PRO A 374 -3.20 5.95 13.28
CA PRO A 374 -4.34 6.82 13.59
C PRO A 374 -3.93 8.23 14.03
N THR A 375 -2.68 8.41 14.45
CA THR A 375 -2.13 9.71 14.87
C THR A 375 -1.27 10.38 13.80
N GLN A 376 -1.01 9.70 12.68
CA GLN A 376 -0.07 10.16 11.64
C GLN A 376 1.29 10.60 12.23
N ASN A 377 1.76 9.87 13.24
CA ASN A 377 3.02 10.07 13.94
C ASN A 377 4.20 9.40 13.22
N ILE A 378 3.98 8.23 12.63
CA ILE A 378 4.99 7.51 11.85
C ILE A 378 5.23 8.24 10.51
N ASN A 379 6.50 8.48 10.20
CA ASN A 379 6.95 8.99 8.91
C ASN A 379 7.96 8.02 8.28
N TRP A 380 7.59 7.44 7.14
CA TRP A 380 8.50 6.57 6.39
C TRP A 380 9.41 7.44 5.51
N VAL A 381 10.72 7.25 5.65
CA VAL A 381 11.74 7.80 4.75
C VAL A 381 12.51 6.67 4.09
N ALA A 382 13.23 6.96 3.01
CA ALA A 382 14.09 5.94 2.40
C ALA A 382 15.27 5.62 3.34
N PRO A 383 15.55 4.33 3.62
CA PRO A 383 16.82 3.93 4.25
C PRO A 383 18.00 4.14 3.29
N GLU A 384 19.21 3.76 3.72
CA GLU A 384 20.35 3.68 2.81
C GLU A 384 20.02 2.82 1.58
N GLY A 385 20.59 3.21 0.43
CA GLY A 385 20.35 2.52 -0.84
C GLY A 385 20.71 1.04 -0.75
N THR A 386 20.01 0.18 -1.52
CA THR A 386 20.09 -1.29 -1.51
C THR A 386 19.44 -2.00 -0.32
N GLY A 387 19.07 -1.28 0.75
CA GLY A 387 18.24 -1.82 1.82
C GLY A 387 16.78 -2.00 1.39
N GLY A 388 16.13 -3.03 1.92
CA GLY A 388 14.73 -3.35 1.66
C GLY A 388 14.50 -4.75 1.08
N PRO A 389 13.27 -5.03 0.65
CA PRO A 389 12.91 -6.34 0.11
C PRO A 389 13.61 -6.63 -1.23
N ASN A 390 14.04 -7.87 -1.42
CA ASN A 390 14.52 -8.39 -2.68
C ASN A 390 13.56 -9.46 -3.20
N TYR A 391 12.55 -9.02 -3.97
CA TYR A 391 11.47 -9.89 -4.40
C TYR A 391 11.75 -10.60 -5.74
N PRO A 392 11.95 -11.93 -5.76
CA PRO A 392 11.98 -12.67 -7.02
C PRO A 392 10.55 -12.88 -7.54
N ASN A 393 10.28 -12.39 -8.76
CA ASN A 393 9.05 -12.67 -9.52
C ASN A 393 7.73 -12.29 -8.80
N MET A 394 7.71 -11.19 -8.03
CA MET A 394 6.53 -10.71 -7.27
C MET A 394 5.82 -9.51 -7.87
#